data_AF-M7T2S9-F1
#
_entry.id   AF-M7T2S9-F1
#
_cell.length_a   1.000
_cell.length_b   1.000
_cell.length_c   1.000
_cell.angle_alpha   90.00
_cell.angle_beta   90.00
_cell.angle_gamma   90.00
#
_symmetry.space_group_name_H-M   'P 1'
#
loop_
_entity.id
_entity.type
_entity.pdbx_description
1 polymer ?
#
loop_
_entity_poly.entity_id
_entity_poly.type
_entity_poly.pdbx_seq_one_letter_code
_entity_poly.pdbx_strand_id
1 'polypeptide(L)'
;MAYPVNGKPEDPTRLEAIPAGVAAGNIMQVDLHMGKIMIGSAGGPFSEHRLVPALKLIDFGFAQRDPTAVRQNLWKITLQMYTLITKRTGWDMFWPVVPYKGLQTWAVDLLPPNNQFDWVDPDLADLMARCMANDPQNRPSLEDMLRETDAGARKLSGMYKPPVDMWAETERVIRAVLKLLVYDADVVPNPAGFNAAVVRAIEDAIRG
;
A
#
# COMPACT_ATOMS: atom_id res chain seq x y z
N MET A 1 10.75 1.64 7.40
CA MET A 1 11.41 0.51 6.72
C MET A 1 11.82 -0.51 7.76
N ALA A 2 11.61 -1.80 7.50
CA ALA A 2 12.20 -2.84 8.34
C ALA A 2 13.65 -3.03 7.91
N TYR A 3 14.58 -3.14 8.86
CA TYR A 3 15.97 -3.44 8.53
C TYR A 3 16.08 -4.88 8.01
N PRO A 4 17.11 -5.22 7.22
CA PRO A 4 17.30 -6.58 6.79
C PRO A 4 17.44 -7.48 8.01
N VAL A 5 16.81 -8.67 8.00
CA VAL A 5 16.96 -9.63 9.09
C VAL A 5 18.46 -9.91 9.30
N ASN A 6 18.96 -9.61 10.50
CA ASN A 6 20.39 -9.67 10.87
C ASN A 6 21.33 -8.70 10.09
N GLY A 7 20.81 -7.62 9.52
CA GLY A 7 21.55 -6.57 8.84
C GLY A 7 21.60 -5.25 9.61
N LYS A 8 22.51 -4.37 9.19
CA LYS A 8 22.59 -2.99 9.69
C LYS A 8 21.54 -2.10 9.02
N PRO A 9 21.23 -0.92 9.58
CA PRO A 9 20.31 0.04 8.97
C PRO A 9 20.61 0.41 7.51
N GLU A 10 21.89 0.43 7.15
CA GLU A 10 22.39 0.73 5.82
C GLU A 10 22.40 -0.46 4.86
N ASP A 11 22.19 -1.68 5.36
CA ASP A 11 22.18 -2.87 4.53
C ASP A 11 20.93 -2.89 3.63
N PRO A 12 21.03 -3.40 2.39
CA PRO A 12 19.89 -3.48 1.49
C PRO A 12 18.83 -4.45 2.02
N THR A 13 17.56 -4.08 1.87
CA THR A 13 16.44 -4.98 2.17
C THR A 13 16.55 -6.19 1.24
N ARG A 14 16.29 -7.38 1.77
CA ARG A 14 16.34 -8.64 1.03
C ARG A 14 15.08 -9.45 1.29
N LEU A 15 14.59 -10.14 0.27
CA LEU A 15 13.44 -11.03 0.41
C LEU A 15 13.76 -12.17 1.37
N GLU A 16 12.76 -12.58 2.15
CA GLU A 16 12.83 -13.81 2.91
C GLU A 16 12.86 -15.01 1.96
N ALA A 17 13.71 -15.99 2.26
CA ALA A 17 13.83 -17.21 1.46
C ALA A 17 12.97 -18.33 2.06
N ILE A 18 12.32 -19.09 1.19
CA ILE A 18 11.69 -20.35 1.59
C ILE A 18 12.80 -21.31 2.05
N PRO A 19 12.69 -21.93 3.24
CA PRO A 19 13.71 -22.85 3.73
C PRO A 19 14.01 -23.97 2.74
N ALA A 20 15.28 -24.38 2.67
CA ALA A 20 15.71 -25.46 1.78
C ALA A 20 14.91 -26.75 2.05
N GLY A 21 14.43 -27.39 0.97
CA GLY A 21 13.60 -28.59 1.05
C GLY A 21 12.11 -28.33 1.31
N VAL A 22 11.69 -27.07 1.43
CA VAL A 22 10.27 -26.69 1.57
C VAL A 22 9.74 -26.18 0.24
N ALA A 23 8.60 -26.72 -0.20
CA ALA A 23 7.91 -26.24 -1.40
C ALA A 23 7.21 -24.90 -1.15
N ALA A 24 7.19 -24.03 -2.15
CA ALA A 24 6.48 -22.75 -2.07
C ALA A 24 5.00 -22.95 -1.74
N GLY A 25 4.52 -22.18 -0.76
CA GLY A 25 3.13 -22.27 -0.29
C GLY A 25 2.11 -21.80 -1.33
N ASN A 26 2.50 -20.83 -2.17
CA ASN A 26 1.64 -20.13 -3.13
C ASN A 26 0.35 -19.63 -2.48
N ILE A 27 0.47 -18.97 -1.33
CA ILE A 27 -0.66 -18.56 -0.51
C ILE A 27 -1.14 -17.17 -0.96
N MET A 28 -2.37 -17.12 -1.46
CA MET A 28 -3.10 -15.90 -1.77
C MET A 28 -3.95 -15.49 -0.57
N GLN A 29 -3.85 -14.22 -0.16
CA GLN A 29 -4.79 -13.65 0.79
C GLN A 29 -6.06 -13.20 0.03
N VAL A 30 -7.10 -14.03 0.09
CA VAL A 30 -8.33 -13.83 -0.69
C VAL A 30 -9.09 -12.60 -0.23
N ASP A 31 -9.01 -12.25 1.05
CA ASP A 31 -9.79 -11.18 1.65
C ASP A 31 -8.89 -10.06 2.20
N LEU A 32 -7.90 -9.63 1.42
CA LEU A 32 -6.98 -8.56 1.83
C LEU A 32 -7.69 -7.20 1.75
N HIS A 33 -7.90 -6.56 2.89
CA HIS A 33 -8.38 -5.18 3.04
C HIS A 33 -7.69 -4.48 4.22
N MET A 34 -7.85 -3.15 4.36
CA MET A 34 -7.12 -2.37 5.38
C MET A 34 -7.34 -2.86 6.82
N GLY A 35 -8.54 -3.32 7.17
CA GLY A 35 -8.83 -3.93 8.48
C GLY A 35 -8.06 -5.22 8.80
N LYS A 36 -7.32 -5.80 7.83
CA LYS A 36 -6.40 -6.94 8.06
C LYS A 36 -4.94 -6.53 8.10
N ILE A 37 -4.66 -5.23 8.02
CA ILE A 37 -3.33 -4.65 8.14
C ILE A 37 -3.26 -3.95 9.48
N MET A 38 -2.43 -4.47 10.37
CA MET A 38 -2.31 -3.99 11.75
C MET A 38 -0.97 -3.29 11.93
N ILE A 39 -0.97 -2.21 12.69
CA ILE A 39 0.26 -1.60 13.20
C ILE A 39 0.42 -2.09 14.64
N GLY A 40 1.51 -2.81 14.90
CA GLY A 40 1.83 -3.30 16.23
C GLY A 40 2.18 -2.18 17.21
N SER A 41 2.48 -2.54 18.45
CA SER A 41 3.11 -1.61 19.39
C SER A 41 4.58 -1.40 19.03
N ALA A 42 5.10 -0.21 19.35
CA ALA A 42 6.54 -0.03 19.41
C ALA A 42 7.12 -0.93 20.52
N GLY A 43 8.29 -1.50 20.26
CA GLY A 43 8.90 -2.54 21.09
C GLY A 43 8.79 -3.94 20.47
N GLY A 44 9.54 -4.88 21.03
CA GLY A 44 9.67 -6.24 20.52
C GLY A 44 11.13 -6.71 20.49
N PRO A 45 11.38 -7.93 19.97
CA PRO A 45 12.72 -8.52 19.94
C PRO A 45 13.63 -7.83 18.92
N PHE A 46 13.07 -7.11 17.95
CA PHE A 46 13.81 -6.41 16.91
C PHE A 46 14.05 -4.95 17.30
N SER A 47 15.30 -4.51 17.19
CA SER A 47 15.74 -3.18 17.65
C SER A 47 15.06 -2.03 16.91
N GLU A 48 14.70 -2.22 15.66
CA GLU A 48 14.01 -1.25 14.80
C GLU A 48 12.57 -1.02 15.23
N HIS A 49 11.91 -2.05 15.75
CA HIS A 49 10.54 -1.94 16.20
C HIS A 49 10.42 -1.10 17.47
N ARG A 50 11.54 -0.75 18.12
CA ARG A 50 11.57 0.24 19.20
C ARG A 50 11.21 1.65 18.71
N LEU A 51 11.55 1.99 17.47
CA LEU A 51 11.28 3.31 16.89
C LEU A 51 10.11 3.29 15.90
N VAL A 52 9.98 2.22 15.12
CA VAL A 52 8.96 2.09 14.08
C VAL A 52 8.19 0.79 14.28
N PRO A 53 6.93 0.84 14.74
CA PRO A 53 6.16 -0.38 14.98
C PRO A 53 6.03 -1.26 13.74
N ALA A 54 5.95 -2.57 13.95
CA ALA A 54 5.79 -3.52 12.86
C ALA A 54 4.42 -3.39 12.18
N LEU A 55 4.40 -3.37 10.86
CA LEU A 55 3.18 -3.60 10.07
C LEU A 55 2.95 -5.10 9.94
N LYS A 56 1.75 -5.59 10.24
CA LYS A 56 1.41 -7.01 10.23
C LYS A 56 0.19 -7.26 9.36
N LEU A 57 0.29 -8.26 8.48
CA LEU A 57 -0.88 -8.83 7.81
C LEU A 57 -1.45 -9.94 8.69
N ILE A 58 -2.76 -9.88 8.96
CA ILE A 58 -3.45 -10.87 9.81
C ILE A 58 -4.55 -11.61 9.04
N ASP A 59 -5.20 -12.54 9.76
CA ASP A 59 -6.40 -13.25 9.34
C ASP A 59 -6.30 -13.94 7.97
N PHE A 60 -5.65 -15.11 8.00
CA PHE A 60 -5.53 -16.01 6.85
C PHE A 60 -6.69 -17.03 6.78
N GLY A 61 -7.83 -16.77 7.45
CA GLY A 61 -8.96 -17.70 7.49
C GLY A 61 -9.57 -18.03 6.13
N PHE A 62 -9.45 -17.10 5.17
CA PHE A 62 -9.86 -17.27 3.77
C PHE A 62 -8.69 -17.47 2.81
N ALA A 63 -7.47 -17.65 3.30
CA ALA A 63 -6.32 -17.80 2.43
C ALA A 63 -6.41 -19.07 1.58
N GLN A 64 -5.99 -18.99 0.33
CA GLN A 64 -6.05 -20.09 -0.63
C GLN A 64 -4.69 -20.35 -1.26
N ARG A 65 -4.48 -21.56 -1.76
CA ARG A 65 -3.32 -21.87 -2.60
C ARG A 65 -3.66 -21.57 -4.05
N ASP A 66 -2.87 -20.71 -4.69
CA ASP A 66 -3.09 -20.28 -6.07
C ASP A 66 -1.73 -20.09 -6.77
N PRO A 67 -1.48 -20.71 -7.94
CA PRO A 67 -0.22 -20.52 -8.69
C PRO A 67 0.08 -19.05 -9.04
N THR A 68 -0.95 -18.20 -9.07
CA THR A 68 -0.87 -16.75 -9.33
C THR A 68 -0.85 -15.92 -8.04
N ALA A 69 -0.77 -16.55 -6.86
CA ALA A 69 -0.88 -15.89 -5.56
C ALA A 69 0.00 -14.66 -5.40
N VAL A 70 1.27 -14.72 -5.82
CA VAL A 70 2.18 -13.57 -5.78
C VAL A 70 1.61 -12.38 -6.55
N ARG A 71 1.20 -12.60 -7.80
CA ARG A 71 0.63 -11.57 -8.68
C ARG A 71 -0.68 -11.01 -8.12
N GLN A 72 -1.49 -11.83 -7.47
CA GLN A 72 -2.75 -11.39 -6.85
C GLN A 72 -2.51 -10.62 -5.55
N ASN A 73 -1.56 -11.05 -4.73
CA ASN A 73 -1.19 -10.34 -3.51
C ASN A 73 -0.58 -8.96 -3.84
N LEU A 74 0.28 -8.88 -4.86
CA LEU A 74 0.86 -7.63 -5.36
C LEU A 74 -0.23 -6.62 -5.76
N TRP A 75 -1.22 -7.09 -6.51
CA TRP A 75 -2.37 -6.28 -6.85
C TRP A 75 -3.09 -5.78 -5.60
N LYS A 76 -3.43 -6.69 -4.68
CA LYS A 76 -4.26 -6.39 -3.51
C LYS A 76 -3.59 -5.43 -2.54
N ILE A 77 -2.27 -5.57 -2.31
CA ILE A 77 -1.53 -4.63 -1.46
C ILE A 77 -1.38 -3.27 -2.14
N THR A 78 -1.21 -3.25 -3.46
CA THR A 78 -1.13 -1.99 -4.23
C THR A 78 -2.45 -1.25 -4.21
N LEU A 79 -3.57 -1.95 -4.26
CA LEU A 79 -4.89 -1.35 -4.05
C LEU A 79 -5.01 -0.69 -2.67
N GLN A 80 -4.45 -1.29 -1.62
CA GLN A 80 -4.45 -0.63 -0.31
C GLN A 80 -3.62 0.66 -0.33
N MET A 81 -2.45 0.65 -0.97
CA MET A 81 -1.64 1.86 -1.18
C MET A 81 -2.40 2.90 -2.01
N TYR A 82 -3.17 2.47 -3.00
CA TYR A 82 -4.05 3.32 -3.78
C TYR A 82 -5.10 3.99 -2.90
N THR A 83 -5.74 3.25 -2.01
CA THR A 83 -6.69 3.80 -1.04
C THR A 83 -6.03 4.80 -0.11
N LEU A 84 -4.79 4.57 0.34
CA LEU A 84 -4.06 5.54 1.18
C LEU A 84 -3.74 6.84 0.43
N ILE A 85 -3.31 6.76 -0.83
CA ILE A 85 -2.97 7.93 -1.66
C ILE A 85 -4.22 8.73 -2.02
N THR A 86 -5.24 8.03 -2.53
CA THR A 86 -6.42 8.67 -3.12
C THR A 86 -7.52 8.94 -2.11
N LYS A 87 -7.41 8.35 -0.91
CA LYS A 87 -8.43 8.37 0.16
C LYS A 87 -9.77 7.76 -0.28
N ARG A 88 -9.81 7.07 -1.42
CA ARG A 88 -10.99 6.35 -1.92
C ARG A 88 -11.00 4.94 -1.38
N THR A 89 -12.10 4.57 -0.75
CA THR A 89 -12.32 3.22 -0.24
C THR A 89 -13.25 2.42 -1.13
N GLY A 90 -12.87 1.17 -1.37
CA GLY A 90 -13.66 0.23 -2.15
C GLY A 90 -13.19 0.13 -3.60
N TRP A 91 -13.50 -1.02 -4.20
CA TRP A 91 -13.51 -1.16 -5.65
C TRP A 91 -14.80 -0.58 -6.19
N ASP A 92 -14.70 0.34 -7.13
CA ASP A 92 -15.83 0.70 -7.98
C ASP A 92 -15.90 -0.31 -9.13
N MET A 93 -17.04 -0.98 -9.30
CA MET A 93 -17.28 -1.89 -10.43
C MET A 93 -17.12 -1.18 -11.78
N PHE A 94 -17.29 0.14 -11.82
CA PHE A 94 -17.18 0.96 -13.02
C PHE A 94 -15.82 1.63 -13.18
N TRP A 95 -14.84 1.23 -12.38
CA TRP A 95 -13.50 1.78 -12.47
C TRP A 95 -12.89 1.47 -13.85
N PRO A 96 -12.46 2.48 -14.62
CA PRO A 96 -11.97 2.24 -15.97
C PRO A 96 -10.56 1.65 -15.96
N VAL A 97 -10.33 0.70 -16.87
CA VAL A 97 -8.97 0.29 -17.27
C VAL A 97 -8.46 1.28 -18.30
N VAL A 98 -7.26 1.81 -18.08
CA VAL A 98 -6.64 2.78 -18.98
C VAL A 98 -5.32 2.25 -19.57
N PRO A 99 -5.01 2.62 -20.83
CA PRO A 99 -3.70 2.35 -21.41
C PRO A 99 -2.63 3.22 -20.76
N TYR A 100 -1.50 2.63 -20.40
CA TYR A 100 -0.33 3.34 -19.90
C TYR A 100 0.92 2.61 -20.34
N LYS A 101 1.88 3.26 -21.00
CA LYS A 101 3.18 2.66 -21.42
C LYS A 101 3.10 1.23 -22.00
N GLY A 102 2.08 0.94 -22.82
CA GLY A 102 1.88 -0.37 -23.45
C GLY A 102 1.18 -1.42 -22.59
N LEU A 103 0.79 -1.11 -21.35
CA LEU A 103 -0.04 -1.95 -20.49
C LEU A 103 -1.46 -1.39 -20.32
N GLN A 104 -2.38 -2.26 -19.89
CA GLN A 104 -3.72 -1.90 -19.44
C GLN A 104 -3.74 -1.94 -17.92
N THR A 105 -4.07 -0.84 -17.24
CA THR A 105 -3.99 -0.70 -15.78
C THR A 105 -5.20 -0.01 -15.19
N TRP A 106 -5.45 -0.26 -13.92
CA TRP A 106 -6.52 0.38 -13.17
C TRP A 106 -6.04 1.58 -12.34
N ALA A 107 -4.78 1.97 -12.41
CA ALA A 107 -4.23 3.11 -11.66
C ALA A 107 -4.63 4.49 -12.25
N VAL A 108 -5.88 4.65 -12.71
CA VAL A 108 -6.34 5.78 -13.54
C VAL A 108 -6.08 7.15 -12.94
N ASP A 109 -6.32 7.34 -11.64
CA ASP A 109 -6.20 8.68 -11.04
C ASP A 109 -4.74 9.10 -10.82
N LEU A 110 -3.79 8.17 -10.94
CA LEU A 110 -2.35 8.41 -10.77
C LEU A 110 -1.65 8.71 -12.11
N LEU A 111 -2.36 8.57 -13.24
CA LEU A 111 -1.75 8.51 -14.57
C LEU A 111 -2.35 9.56 -15.51
N PRO A 112 -1.56 10.13 -16.43
CA PRO A 112 -2.09 11.02 -17.47
C PRO A 112 -3.14 10.31 -18.35
N PRO A 113 -4.15 11.05 -18.85
CA PRO A 113 -4.42 12.48 -18.62
C PRO A 113 -5.19 12.76 -17.31
N ASN A 114 -5.63 11.72 -16.60
CA ASN A 114 -6.52 11.83 -15.43
C ASN A 114 -5.76 11.99 -14.11
N ASN A 115 -4.49 12.38 -14.14
CA ASN A 115 -3.64 12.44 -12.95
C ASN A 115 -4.14 13.52 -11.98
N GLN A 116 -4.94 13.11 -11.00
CA GLN A 116 -5.48 13.96 -9.93
C GLN A 116 -4.50 14.09 -8.77
N PHE A 117 -3.44 13.28 -8.76
CA PHE A 117 -2.46 13.17 -7.68
C PHE A 117 -1.05 13.43 -8.22
N ASP A 118 -0.87 14.58 -8.88
CA ASP A 118 0.37 14.94 -9.56
C ASP A 118 1.56 15.20 -8.63
N TRP A 119 1.29 15.27 -7.32
CA TRP A 119 2.26 15.32 -6.22
C TRP A 119 2.82 13.93 -5.84
N VAL A 120 2.18 12.85 -6.27
CA VAL A 120 2.69 11.49 -6.08
C VAL A 120 3.98 11.31 -6.88
N ASP A 121 4.95 10.64 -6.26
CA ASP A 121 6.22 10.30 -6.89
C ASP A 121 5.99 9.54 -8.22
N PRO A 122 6.54 10.02 -9.35
CA PRO A 122 6.32 9.37 -10.65
C PRO A 122 6.76 7.91 -10.72
N ASP A 123 7.81 7.53 -9.98
CA ASP A 123 8.29 6.14 -9.94
C ASP A 123 7.33 5.28 -9.11
N LEU A 124 6.76 5.83 -8.03
CA LEU A 124 5.69 5.16 -7.28
C LEU A 124 4.44 4.97 -8.15
N ALA A 125 4.02 6.01 -8.88
CA ALA A 125 2.87 5.94 -9.79
C ALA A 125 3.09 4.88 -10.89
N ASP A 126 4.29 4.81 -11.47
CA ASP A 126 4.65 3.79 -12.46
C ASP A 126 4.64 2.37 -11.89
N LEU A 127 5.24 2.17 -10.71
CA LEU A 127 5.22 0.88 -10.01
C LEU A 127 3.80 0.44 -9.69
N MET A 128 2.97 1.35 -9.19
CA MET A 128 1.56 1.08 -8.91
C MET A 128 0.79 0.72 -10.17
N ALA A 129 1.03 1.41 -11.29
CA ALA A 129 0.42 1.08 -12.58
C ALA A 129 0.74 -0.35 -13.04
N ARG A 130 1.99 -0.78 -12.89
CA ARG A 130 2.43 -2.16 -13.22
C ARG A 130 1.88 -3.20 -12.26
N CYS A 131 1.89 -2.95 -10.96
CA CYS A 131 1.26 -3.85 -9.97
C CYS A 131 -0.26 -3.95 -10.17
N MET A 132 -0.89 -2.86 -10.62
CA MET A 132 -2.30 -2.78 -11.00
C MET A 132 -2.54 -3.06 -12.50
N ALA A 133 -1.68 -3.83 -13.15
CA ALA A 133 -1.93 -4.30 -14.51
C ALA A 133 -3.15 -5.26 -14.54
N ASN A 134 -4.03 -5.03 -15.52
CA ASN A 134 -5.23 -5.82 -15.76
C ASN A 134 -4.88 -7.28 -16.07
N ASP A 135 -3.86 -7.49 -16.91
CA ASP A 135 -3.26 -8.81 -17.10
C ASP A 135 -2.26 -9.10 -15.96
N PRO A 136 -2.48 -10.13 -15.13
CA PRO A 136 -1.57 -10.50 -14.06
C PRO A 136 -0.13 -10.77 -14.53
N GLN A 137 0.08 -11.23 -15.77
CA GLN A 137 1.42 -11.54 -16.28
C GLN A 137 2.30 -10.29 -16.44
N ASN A 138 1.69 -9.13 -16.61
CA ASN A 138 2.39 -7.85 -16.71
C ASN A 138 2.76 -7.25 -15.33
N ARG A 139 2.31 -7.87 -14.23
CA ARG A 139 2.69 -7.45 -12.88
C ARG A 139 4.15 -7.83 -12.59
N PRO A 140 4.89 -7.01 -11.81
CA PRO A 140 6.29 -7.28 -11.50
C PRO A 140 6.47 -8.51 -10.61
N SER A 141 7.70 -8.97 -10.47
CA SER A 141 8.09 -9.93 -9.44
C SER A 141 8.17 -9.28 -8.05
N LEU A 142 8.31 -10.09 -6.99
CA LEU A 142 8.57 -9.56 -5.64
C LEU A 142 9.94 -8.89 -5.58
N GLU A 143 10.91 -9.41 -6.32
CA GLU A 143 12.27 -8.91 -6.44
C GLU A 143 12.29 -7.52 -7.07
N ASP A 144 11.53 -7.33 -8.16
CA ASP A 144 11.40 -6.03 -8.82
C ASP A 144 10.67 -5.03 -7.91
N MET A 145 9.57 -5.44 -7.28
CA MET A 145 8.83 -4.58 -6.34
C MET A 145 9.72 -4.16 -5.16
N LEU A 146 10.49 -5.08 -4.58
CA LEU A 146 11.40 -4.77 -3.49
C LEU A 146 12.47 -3.77 -3.94
N ARG A 147 13.13 -4.03 -5.08
CA ARG A 147 14.18 -3.16 -5.61
C ARG A 147 13.69 -1.73 -5.81
N GLU A 148 12.49 -1.57 -6.37
CA GLU A 148 11.92 -0.26 -6.66
C GLU A 148 11.41 0.46 -5.42
N THR A 149 10.81 -0.26 -4.47
CA THR A 149 10.39 0.33 -3.19
C THR A 149 11.59 0.75 -2.33
N ASP A 150 12.67 -0.03 -2.30
CA ASP A 150 13.93 0.34 -1.65
C ASP A 150 14.55 1.60 -2.30
N ALA A 151 14.54 1.68 -3.64
CA ALA A 151 15.01 2.87 -4.35
C ALA A 151 14.17 4.10 -4.01
N GLY A 152 12.84 3.96 -4.00
CA GLY A 152 11.91 5.02 -3.63
C GLY A 152 12.10 5.50 -2.19
N ALA A 153 12.29 4.58 -1.24
CA ALA A 153 12.45 4.91 0.18
C ALA A 153 13.80 5.58 0.52
N ARG A 154 14.78 5.53 -0.38
CA ARG A 154 16.05 6.23 -0.26
C ARG A 154 16.02 7.66 -0.80
N LYS A 155 14.93 8.08 -1.46
CA LYS A 155 14.78 9.46 -1.94
C LYS A 155 14.71 10.42 -0.75
N LEU A 156 15.32 11.58 -0.92
CA LEU A 156 15.31 12.63 0.08
C LEU A 156 13.98 13.40 0.01
N SER A 157 13.57 14.02 1.12
CA SER A 157 12.31 14.78 1.20
C SER A 157 12.17 15.85 0.11
N GLY A 158 13.27 16.52 -0.26
CA GLY A 158 13.28 17.53 -1.34
C GLY A 158 13.14 16.98 -2.76
N MET A 159 13.11 15.65 -2.95
CA MET A 159 12.86 15.00 -4.24
C MET A 159 11.37 14.80 -4.52
N TYR A 160 10.53 14.94 -3.49
CA TYR A 160 9.09 14.87 -3.64
C TYR A 160 8.51 16.25 -3.93
N LYS A 161 7.50 16.30 -4.79
CA LYS A 161 6.72 17.53 -4.93
C LYS A 161 6.01 17.78 -3.60
N PRO A 162 6.05 19.01 -3.07
CA PRO A 162 5.26 19.32 -1.89
C PRO A 162 3.78 19.10 -2.24
N PRO A 163 3.02 18.35 -1.42
CA PRO A 163 1.59 18.23 -1.65
C PRO A 163 0.97 19.62 -1.60
N VAL A 164 -0.05 19.84 -2.45
CA VAL A 164 -0.78 21.12 -2.53
C VAL A 164 -1.33 21.53 -1.16
N ASP A 165 -1.60 20.54 -0.29
CA ASP A 165 -2.07 20.69 1.08
C ASP A 165 -1.05 20.15 2.10
N MET A 166 0.09 20.84 2.31
CA MET A 166 1.05 20.46 3.37
C MET A 166 0.42 20.32 4.77
N TRP A 167 -0.72 20.95 5.01
CA TRP A 167 -1.48 20.85 6.27
C TRP A 167 -2.10 19.45 6.50
N ALA A 168 -2.11 18.59 5.48
CA ALA A 168 -2.66 17.23 5.54
C ALA A 168 -1.74 16.19 6.21
N GLU A 169 -0.46 16.49 6.44
CA GLU A 169 0.48 15.59 7.15
C GLU A 169 0.77 16.05 8.59
N THR A 170 -0.21 16.68 9.24
CA THR A 170 -0.11 16.92 10.70
C THR A 170 -0.33 15.62 11.47
N GLU A 171 0.25 15.52 12.68
CA GLU A 171 0.05 14.35 13.55
C GLU A 171 -1.45 14.03 13.73
N ARG A 172 -2.28 15.07 13.83
CA ARG A 172 -3.72 14.93 13.95
C ARG A 172 -4.35 14.29 12.71
N VAL A 173 -4.04 14.78 11.50
CA VAL A 173 -4.62 14.23 10.27
C VAL A 173 -4.14 12.81 10.05
N ILE A 174 -2.84 12.55 10.28
CA ILE A 174 -2.28 11.19 10.22
C ILE A 174 -3.01 10.27 11.21
N ARG A 175 -3.21 10.69 12.46
CA ARG A 175 -3.92 9.91 13.48
C ARG A 175 -5.38 9.66 13.09
N ALA A 176 -6.07 10.64 12.50
CA ALA A 176 -7.44 10.48 12.03
C ALA A 176 -7.52 9.47 10.88
N VAL A 177 -6.63 9.58 9.89
CA VAL A 177 -6.55 8.64 8.75
C VAL A 177 -6.23 7.23 9.23
N LEU A 178 -5.22 7.06 10.10
CA LEU A 178 -4.87 5.75 10.64
C LEU A 178 -6.01 5.15 11.47
N LYS A 179 -6.70 5.97 12.28
CA LYS A 179 -7.86 5.50 13.05
C LYS A 179 -8.95 4.97 12.13
N LEU A 180 -9.30 5.72 11.08
CA LEU A 180 -10.42 5.39 10.19
C LEU A 180 -10.09 4.27 9.19
N LEU A 181 -8.87 4.22 8.67
CA LEU A 181 -8.50 3.27 7.63
C LEU A 181 -7.87 2.00 8.21
N VAL A 182 -7.09 2.08 9.29
CA VAL A 182 -6.23 0.98 9.77
C VAL A 182 -6.74 0.39 11.09
N TYR A 183 -7.15 1.21 12.06
CA TYR A 183 -7.49 0.73 13.41
C TYR A 183 -8.97 0.46 13.66
N ASP A 184 -9.88 0.89 12.79
CA ASP A 184 -11.31 0.64 12.94
C ASP A 184 -11.75 -0.58 12.10
N ALA A 185 -11.45 -1.78 12.62
CA ALA A 185 -11.76 -3.05 11.98
C ALA A 185 -13.28 -3.33 11.88
N ASP A 186 -14.11 -2.59 12.63
CA ASP A 186 -15.57 -2.71 12.64
C ASP A 186 -16.25 -1.82 11.58
N VAL A 187 -15.53 -0.86 11.00
CA VAL A 187 -16.03 -0.08 9.87
C VAL A 187 -15.75 -0.85 8.57
N VAL A 188 -16.70 -1.72 8.21
CA VAL A 188 -16.78 -2.23 6.83
C VAL A 188 -17.03 -1.03 5.92
N PRO A 189 -16.15 -0.71 4.95
CA PRO A 189 -16.37 0.43 4.08
C PRO A 189 -17.61 0.20 3.23
N ASN A 190 -18.72 0.86 3.58
CA ASN A 190 -19.87 0.97 2.70
C ASN A 190 -19.48 1.91 1.54
N PRO A 191 -19.40 1.43 0.28
CA PRO A 191 -18.96 2.23 -0.86
C PRO A 191 -19.75 3.54 -1.04
N ALA A 192 -21.01 3.58 -0.59
CA ALA A 192 -21.88 4.75 -0.73
C ALA A 192 -21.81 5.75 0.45
N GLY A 193 -21.33 5.32 1.63
CA GLY A 193 -21.37 6.13 2.86
C GLY A 193 -19.99 6.51 3.43
N PHE A 194 -18.94 5.81 3.03
CA PHE A 194 -17.60 5.97 3.59
C PHE A 194 -16.95 7.31 3.18
N ASN A 195 -17.30 7.87 2.03
CA ASN A 195 -16.69 9.10 1.53
C ASN A 195 -17.05 10.33 2.36
N ALA A 196 -18.32 10.57 2.71
CA ALA A 196 -18.71 11.85 3.31
C ALA A 196 -18.31 11.96 4.79
N ALA A 197 -18.43 10.89 5.58
CA ALA A 197 -18.13 10.93 7.02
C ALA A 197 -16.62 10.96 7.30
N VAL A 198 -15.82 10.23 6.52
CA VAL A 198 -14.35 10.24 6.63
C VAL A 198 -13.78 11.55 6.11
N VAL A 199 -14.26 12.03 4.95
CA VAL A 199 -13.85 13.36 4.44
C VAL A 199 -14.24 14.44 5.44
N ARG A 200 -15.46 14.41 5.99
CA ARG A 200 -15.89 15.38 7.02
C ARG A 200 -15.06 15.26 8.31
N ALA A 201 -14.73 14.05 8.78
CA ALA A 201 -13.87 13.88 9.94
C ALA A 201 -12.42 14.37 9.70
N ILE A 202 -11.91 14.22 8.47
CA ILE A 202 -10.61 14.76 8.05
C ILE A 202 -10.68 16.29 7.91
N GLU A 203 -11.75 16.84 7.35
CA GLU A 203 -11.98 18.28 7.22
C GLU A 203 -12.20 18.97 8.58
N ASP A 204 -12.97 18.36 9.46
CA ASP A 204 -13.22 18.82 10.83
C ASP A 204 -11.96 18.73 11.68
N ALA A 205 -11.13 17.69 11.45
CA ALA A 205 -9.77 17.71 11.92
C ALA A 205 -9.09 18.95 11.34
N ILE A 206 -8.85 19.10 10.04
CA ILE A 206 -8.11 20.25 9.46
C ILE A 206 -8.53 21.64 10.00
N ARG A 207 -9.82 21.89 10.29
CA ARG A 207 -10.35 23.20 10.72
C ARG A 207 -10.28 23.53 12.22
N GLY A 208 -10.13 22.54 13.10
CA GLY A 208 -9.94 22.76 14.55
C GLY A 208 -8.49 23.04 14.92
#